data_AF-M3C913-F1
#
_entry.id   AF-M3C913-F1
#
_cell.length_a   1.000
_cell.length_b   1.000
_cell.length_c   1.000
_cell.angle_alpha   90.00
_cell.angle_beta   90.00
_cell.angle_gamma   90.00
#
_symmetry.space_group_name_H-M   'P 1'
#
loop_
_entity.id
_entity.type
_entity.pdbx_description
1 polymer ?
#
loop_
_entity_poly.entity_id
_entity_poly.type
_entity_poly.pdbx_seq_one_letter_code
_entity_poly.pdbx_strand_id
1 'polypeptide(L)'
;MGMTIASTEARPRPALGAPSARPYLAVGDLVLDEANREAIRGGTAIPLTATECALLRQLMREPGRVLSKTLLLDRVWAHSFGPGDRGNVVELYISYLRKKIDAGRPPMIHTRRGMGYVLKPAS
;
A
#
# COMPACT_ATOMS: atom_id res chain seq x y z
N MET A 1 -48.70 -11.77 -15.31
CA MET A 1 -47.69 -12.70 -15.86
C MET A 1 -46.54 -11.87 -16.41
N GLY A 2 -45.30 -12.15 -15.95
CA GLY A 2 -44.04 -11.56 -16.46
C GLY A 2 -43.65 -10.21 -15.83
N MET A 3 -42.94 -10.11 -14.70
CA MET A 3 -41.56 -10.52 -14.35
C MET A 3 -40.50 -9.41 -14.61
N THR A 4 -40.16 -8.72 -13.51
CA THR A 4 -38.85 -8.27 -12.98
C THR A 4 -37.61 -8.28 -13.89
N ILE A 5 -36.87 -7.15 -13.92
CA ILE A 5 -35.45 -6.89 -13.51
C ILE A 5 -34.97 -5.58 -14.20
N ALA A 6 -33.96 -4.82 -13.82
CA ALA A 6 -33.24 -4.48 -12.59
C ALA A 6 -32.16 -3.45 -13.01
N SER A 7 -31.82 -2.54 -12.11
CA SER A 7 -30.48 -1.94 -11.95
C SER A 7 -29.82 -1.16 -13.10
N THR A 8 -29.70 0.15 -12.91
CA THR A 8 -28.52 0.89 -13.40
C THR A 8 -27.99 1.76 -12.27
N GLU A 9 -27.12 1.19 -11.43
CA GLU A 9 -26.30 2.02 -10.55
C GLU A 9 -25.38 2.90 -11.40
N ALA A 10 -25.49 4.21 -11.15
CA ALA A 10 -24.72 5.23 -11.79
C ALA A 10 -23.23 5.05 -11.46
N ARG A 11 -22.42 4.61 -12.44
CA ARG A 11 -20.96 4.79 -12.38
C ARG A 11 -20.65 6.29 -12.41
N PRO A 12 -19.87 6.84 -11.46
CA PRO A 12 -19.36 8.19 -11.62
C PRO A 12 -18.42 8.24 -12.83
N ARG A 13 -18.78 9.05 -13.83
CA ARG A 13 -17.90 9.46 -14.93
C ARG A 13 -16.92 10.52 -14.39
N PRO A 14 -15.60 10.33 -14.50
CA PRO A 14 -14.68 11.43 -14.20
C PRO A 14 -14.75 12.46 -15.33
N ALA A 15 -15.03 13.71 -14.96
CA ALA A 15 -15.03 14.86 -15.84
C ALA A 15 -13.60 15.17 -16.34
N LEU A 16 -13.51 15.60 -17.59
CA LEU A 16 -12.28 15.93 -18.30
C LEU A 16 -11.69 17.25 -17.76
N GLY A 17 -10.89 17.15 -16.71
CA GLY A 17 -9.84 18.11 -16.39
C GLY A 17 -8.57 17.29 -16.28
N ALA A 18 -7.59 17.51 -17.17
CA ALA A 18 -6.36 16.71 -17.19
C ALA A 18 -5.80 16.61 -15.77
N PRO A 19 -5.81 15.43 -15.13
CA PRO A 19 -5.23 15.31 -13.83
C PRO A 19 -3.73 15.52 -14.05
N SER A 20 -3.18 16.57 -13.44
CA SER A 20 -1.78 16.57 -13.05
C SER A 20 -1.51 15.17 -12.52
N ALA A 21 -0.63 14.42 -13.19
CA ALA A 21 -0.48 12.98 -13.02
C ALA A 21 -0.17 12.68 -11.54
N ARG A 22 -1.23 12.51 -10.74
CA ARG A 22 -1.12 12.20 -9.33
C ARG A 22 -0.49 10.81 -9.29
N PRO A 23 0.62 10.61 -8.56
CA PRO A 23 1.32 9.34 -8.55
C PRO A 23 0.49 8.35 -7.73
N TYR A 24 -0.54 7.79 -8.38
CA TYR A 24 -1.27 6.63 -7.89
C TYR A 24 -0.45 5.39 -8.20
N LEU A 25 -0.19 4.57 -7.19
CA LEU A 25 0.38 3.23 -7.37
C LEU A 25 -0.72 2.21 -7.12
N ALA A 26 -0.83 1.19 -7.98
CA ALA A 26 -1.86 0.17 -7.86
C ALA A 26 -1.25 -1.24 -7.94
N VAL A 27 -1.66 -2.12 -7.03
CA VAL A 27 -1.31 -3.55 -7.03
C VAL A 27 -2.55 -4.34 -6.58
N GLY A 28 -3.13 -5.16 -7.47
CA GLY A 28 -4.39 -5.84 -7.18
C GLY A 28 -5.49 -4.83 -6.80
N ASP A 29 -6.25 -5.10 -5.74
CA ASP A 29 -7.25 -4.16 -5.20
C ASP A 29 -6.68 -3.12 -4.19
N LEU A 30 -5.35 -2.98 -4.08
CA LEU A 30 -4.69 -1.95 -3.29
C LEU A 30 -4.20 -0.80 -4.18
N VAL A 31 -4.62 0.42 -3.85
CA VAL A 31 -4.19 1.67 -4.49
C VAL A 31 -3.57 2.57 -3.42
N LEU A 32 -2.51 3.30 -3.76
CA LEU A 32 -1.88 4.30 -2.90
C LEU A 32 -1.98 5.68 -3.55
N ASP A 33 -2.60 6.62 -2.85
CA ASP A 33 -2.54 8.05 -3.13
C ASP A 33 -1.40 8.67 -2.31
N GLU A 34 -0.25 8.88 -2.95
CA GLU A 34 0.92 9.46 -2.26
C GLU A 34 0.68 10.92 -1.82
N ALA A 35 -0.16 11.66 -2.54
CA ALA A 35 -0.40 13.09 -2.26
C ALA A 35 -1.24 13.25 -0.99
N ASN A 36 -2.27 12.42 -0.84
CA ASN A 36 -3.16 12.42 0.32
C ASN A 36 -2.64 11.53 1.46
N ARG A 37 -1.57 10.75 1.23
CA ARG A 37 -1.08 9.72 2.16
C ARG A 37 -2.20 8.77 2.57
N GLU A 38 -2.88 8.25 1.57
CA GLU A 38 -4.03 7.37 1.76
C GLU A 38 -3.87 6.11 0.91
N ALA A 39 -4.13 4.95 1.51
CA ALA A 39 -4.29 3.72 0.76
C ALA A 39 -5.77 3.39 0.59
N ILE A 40 -6.16 2.89 -0.58
CA ILE A 40 -7.50 2.38 -0.82
C ILE A 40 -7.36 0.88 -1.06
N ARG A 41 -7.97 0.06 -0.20
CA ARG A 41 -7.99 -1.39 -0.34
C ARG A 41 -9.44 -1.83 -0.51
N GLY A 42 -9.78 -2.58 -1.56
CA GLY A 42 -11.15 -3.07 -1.77
C GLY A 42 -12.24 -1.99 -1.66
N GLY A 43 -11.94 -0.75 -2.08
CA GLY A 43 -12.85 0.40 -1.98
C GLY A 43 -12.89 1.12 -0.62
N THR A 44 -12.15 0.65 0.38
CA THR A 44 -12.04 1.31 1.70
C THR A 44 -10.80 2.19 1.77
N ALA A 45 -10.99 3.48 2.06
CA ALA A 45 -9.90 4.42 2.33
C ALA A 45 -9.26 4.17 3.70
N ILE A 46 -7.93 4.21 3.74
CA ILE A 46 -7.09 3.88 4.89
C ILE A 46 -6.04 5.00 5.03
N PRO A 47 -6.16 5.87 6.04
CA PRO A 47 -5.20 6.95 6.25
C PRO A 47 -3.84 6.41 6.73
N LEU A 48 -2.77 6.93 6.12
CA LEU A 48 -1.39 6.57 6.43
C LEU A 48 -0.62 7.78 6.98
N THR A 49 0.29 7.50 7.89
CA THR A 49 1.35 8.45 8.26
C THR A 49 2.33 8.64 7.10
N ALA A 50 3.16 9.68 7.15
CA ALA A 50 4.19 9.92 6.13
C ALA A 50 5.11 8.70 5.96
N THR A 51 5.51 8.08 7.07
CA THR A 51 6.42 6.93 7.09
C THR A 51 5.76 5.66 6.58
N GLU A 52 4.50 5.39 6.95
CA GLU A 52 3.74 4.25 6.41
C GLU A 52 3.54 4.38 4.89
N CYS A 53 3.18 5.58 4.42
CA CYS A 53 3.04 5.88 3.00
C CYS A 53 4.36 5.66 2.25
N ALA A 54 5.47 6.17 2.79
CA ALA A 54 6.79 6.01 2.18
C ALA A 54 7.23 4.54 2.11
N LEU A 55 7.00 3.76 3.18
CA LEU A 55 7.30 2.34 3.22
C LEU A 55 6.45 1.54 2.23
N LEU A 56 5.12 1.78 2.23
CA LEU A 56 4.20 1.10 1.33
C LEU A 56 4.54 1.40 -0.14
N ARG A 57 4.88 2.65 -0.45
CA ARG A 57 5.35 3.06 -1.78
C ARG A 57 6.56 2.26 -2.25
N GLN A 58 7.55 2.02 -1.38
CA GLN A 58 8.73 1.23 -1.76
C GLN A 58 8.32 -0.19 -2.19
N LEU A 59 7.42 -0.82 -1.43
CA LEU A 59 6.91 -2.15 -1.75
C LEU A 59 6.06 -2.15 -3.05
N MET A 60 5.26 -1.11 -3.28
CA MET A 60 4.39 -1.01 -4.46
C MET A 60 5.11 -0.60 -5.75
N ARG A 61 6.29 0.02 -5.66
CA ARG A 61 7.14 0.31 -6.84
C ARG A 61 7.76 -0.94 -7.45
N GLU A 62 7.98 -1.98 -6.63
CA GLU A 62 8.62 -3.22 -7.05
C GLU A 62 7.76 -4.45 -6.65
N PRO A 63 6.51 -4.56 -7.15
CA PRO A 63 5.59 -5.62 -6.74
C PRO A 63 6.16 -6.99 -7.12
N GLY A 64 6.05 -7.95 -6.20
CA GLY A 64 6.62 -9.29 -6.36
C GLY A 64 8.12 -9.40 -6.07
N ARG A 65 8.87 -8.29 -5.98
CA ARG A 65 10.28 -8.29 -5.60
C ARG A 65 10.45 -8.28 -4.08
N VAL A 66 11.43 -9.04 -3.59
CA VAL A 66 11.80 -9.02 -2.17
C VAL A 66 12.71 -7.83 -1.90
N LEU A 67 12.26 -6.93 -1.02
CA LEU A 67 13.04 -5.80 -0.52
C LEU A 67 13.60 -6.14 0.86
N SER A 68 14.93 -6.01 1.01
CA SER A 68 15.62 -6.33 2.26
C SER A 68 15.38 -5.26 3.34
N LYS A 69 15.54 -5.66 4.62
CA LYS A 69 15.41 -4.74 5.76
C LYS A 69 16.34 -3.53 5.62
N THR A 70 17.60 -3.77 5.24
CA THR A 70 18.60 -2.71 5.05
C THR A 70 18.20 -1.76 3.93
N LEU A 71 17.69 -2.27 2.80
CA LEU A 71 17.25 -1.45 1.68
C LEU A 71 16.04 -0.58 2.05
N LEU A 72 15.05 -1.16 2.74
CA LEU A 72 13.87 -0.41 3.20
C LEU A 72 14.26 0.65 4.22
N LEU A 73 15.18 0.32 5.12
CA LEU A 73 15.69 1.26 6.11
C LEU A 73 16.40 2.44 5.45
N ASP A 74 17.29 2.16 4.50
CA ASP A 74 18.01 3.18 3.73
C ASP A 74 17.04 4.10 2.99
N ARG A 75 16.11 3.54 2.20
CA ARG A 75 15.22 4.35 1.35
C ARG A 75 14.18 5.18 2.10
N VAL A 76 13.80 4.79 3.32
CA VAL A 76 12.71 5.45 4.07
C VAL A 76 13.24 6.25 5.26
N TRP A 77 14.39 5.86 5.84
CA TRP A 77 14.95 6.46 7.06
C TRP A 77 16.42 6.86 6.94
N ALA A 78 16.97 7.06 5.73
CA ALA A 78 18.38 7.45 5.51
C ALA A 78 18.92 8.52 6.48
N HIS A 79 18.10 9.48 6.88
CA HIS A 79 18.48 10.64 7.70
C HIS A 79 17.84 10.66 9.10
N SER A 80 17.07 9.63 9.48
CA SER A 80 16.28 9.65 10.72
C SER A 80 16.97 9.04 11.94
N PHE A 81 18.01 8.21 11.76
CA PHE A 81 18.62 7.46 12.86
C PHE A 81 20.15 7.55 12.86
N GLY A 82 20.71 7.77 14.05
CA GLY A 82 22.14 7.61 14.31
C GLY A 82 22.62 6.16 14.13
N PRO A 83 23.94 5.93 14.10
CA PRO A 83 24.53 4.59 14.07
C PRO A 83 24.26 3.88 15.40
N GLY A 84 23.16 3.13 15.49
CA GLY A 84 22.80 2.33 16.67
C GLY A 84 21.29 2.15 16.88
N ASP A 85 20.47 3.12 16.48
CA ASP A 85 19.02 3.17 16.76
C ASP A 85 18.16 2.60 15.62
N ARG A 86 18.67 1.59 14.92
CA ARG A 86 18.05 1.02 13.70
C ARG A 86 17.30 -0.28 13.95
N GLY A 87 17.23 -0.70 15.22
CA GLY A 87 16.70 -2.00 15.63
C GLY A 87 15.20 -2.12 15.40
N ASN A 88 14.81 -2.92 14.41
CA ASN A 88 13.45 -3.42 14.17
C ASN A 88 12.38 -2.40 13.77
N VAL A 89 12.74 -1.15 13.48
CA VAL A 89 11.79 -0.13 13.00
C VAL A 89 11.03 -0.57 11.74
N VAL A 90 11.71 -1.23 10.78
CA VAL A 90 11.05 -1.75 9.58
C VAL A 90 9.99 -2.79 9.94
N GLU A 91 10.29 -3.70 10.87
CA GLU A 91 9.35 -4.74 11.31
C GLU A 91 8.12 -4.14 12.00
N LEU A 92 8.33 -3.10 12.80
CA LEU A 92 7.26 -2.36 13.47
C LEU A 92 6.31 -1.73 12.44
N TYR A 93 6.84 -0.99 11.47
CA TYR A 93 6.03 -0.34 10.45
C TYR A 93 5.38 -1.32 9.46
N ILE A 94 6.03 -2.45 9.15
CA ILE A 94 5.37 -3.56 8.42
C ILE A 94 4.19 -4.10 9.22
N SER A 95 4.33 -4.23 10.54
CA SER A 95 3.24 -4.71 11.40
C SER A 95 2.06 -3.72 11.43
N TYR A 96 2.34 -2.41 11.44
CA TYR A 96 1.30 -1.38 11.33
C TYR A 96 0.59 -1.42 9.98
N LEU A 97 1.34 -1.52 8.88
CA LEU A 97 0.74 -1.64 7.55
C LEU A 97 -0.16 -2.86 7.46
N ARG A 98 0.28 -4.04 7.90
CA ARG A 98 -0.55 -5.27 7.91
C ARG A 98 -1.83 -5.11 8.70
N LYS A 99 -1.75 -4.50 9.90
CA LYS A 99 -2.93 -4.23 10.72
C LYS A 99 -3.92 -3.28 10.05
N LYS A 100 -3.48 -2.42 9.14
CA LYS A 100 -4.34 -1.48 8.42
C LYS A 100 -4.87 -2.07 7.11
N ILE A 101 -4.01 -2.68 6.29
CA ILE A 101 -4.34 -3.07 4.92
C ILE A 101 -4.82 -4.53 4.79
N ASP A 102 -4.30 -5.42 5.64
CA ASP A 102 -4.56 -6.86 5.59
C ASP A 102 -5.58 -7.29 6.66
N ALA A 103 -6.15 -6.35 7.43
CA ALA A 103 -7.13 -6.65 8.47
C ALA A 103 -8.40 -7.29 7.89
N GLY A 104 -8.62 -8.56 8.22
CA GLY A 104 -9.79 -9.32 7.76
C GLY A 104 -9.79 -9.62 6.26
N ARG A 105 -8.64 -9.53 5.59
CA ARG A 105 -8.50 -9.70 4.13
C ARG A 105 -7.33 -10.62 3.80
N PRO A 106 -7.27 -11.22 2.59
CA PRO A 106 -6.10 -11.97 2.17
C PRO A 106 -4.84 -11.09 2.22
N PRO A 107 -3.75 -11.55 2.84
CA PRO A 107 -2.58 -10.72 3.06
C PRO A 107 -1.84 -10.42 1.75
N MET A 108 -1.48 -9.17 1.53
CA MET A 108 -0.64 -8.74 0.41
C MET A 108 0.83 -8.59 0.79
N ILE A 109 1.14 -8.21 2.04
CA ILE A 109 2.51 -8.04 2.51
C ILE A 109 3.01 -9.33 3.13
N HIS A 110 3.94 -10.00 2.45
CA HIS A 110 4.53 -11.25 2.90
C HIS A 110 5.96 -11.08 3.40
N THR A 111 6.31 -11.85 4.43
CA THR A 111 7.69 -11.96 4.90
C THR A 111 8.38 -13.10 4.16
N ARG A 112 9.56 -12.85 3.61
CA ARG A 112 10.49 -13.88 3.15
C ARG A 112 11.60 -13.98 4.19
N ARG A 113 11.51 -15.01 5.04
CA ARG A 113 12.42 -15.22 6.18
C ARG A 113 13.89 -15.11 5.73
N GLY A 114 14.68 -14.35 6.47
CA GLY A 114 16.09 -14.08 6.17
C GLY A 114 16.35 -13.11 5.00
N MET A 115 15.35 -12.80 4.17
CA MET A 115 15.54 -11.97 2.97
C MET A 115 14.86 -10.60 3.05
N GLY A 116 13.66 -10.51 3.62
CA GLY A 116 12.93 -9.25 3.76
C GLY A 116 11.43 -9.38 3.49
N TYR A 117 10.87 -8.41 2.76
CA TYR A 117 9.44 -8.27 2.54
C TYR A 117 9.11 -8.17 1.06
N VAL A 118 7.93 -8.69 0.68
CA VAL A 118 7.41 -8.61 -0.67
C VAL A 118 5.93 -8.27 -0.62
N LEU A 119 5.50 -7.38 -1.50
CA LEU A 119 4.09 -7.10 -1.72
C LEU A 119 3.62 -7.85 -2.97
N LYS A 120 2.55 -8.62 -2.84
CA LYS A 120 1.92 -9.36 -3.94
C LYS A 120 0.43 -9.03 -3.99
N PRO A 121 -0.21 -9.09 -5.18
CA PRO A 121 -1.66 -9.09 -5.26
C PRO A 121 -2.24 -10.15 -4.33
N ALA A 122 -3.39 -9.87 -3.71
CA ALA A 122 -4.13 -10.91 -3.00
C ALA A 122 -4.45 -12.06 -3.98
N SER A 123 -4.08 -13.27 -3.59
CA SER A 123 -4.53 -14.51 -4.24
C SER A 123 -5.85 -14.98 -3.66
#